data_AF-A0A9D7I0V5-F1
#
_entry.id   AF-A0A9D7I0V5-F1
#
_cell.length_a   1.000
_cell.length_b   1.000
_cell.length_c   1.000
_cell.angle_alpha   90.00
_cell.angle_beta   90.00
_cell.angle_gamma   90.00
#
_symmetry.space_group_name_H-M   'P 1'
#
loop_
_entity.id
_entity.type
_entity.pdbx_description
1 polymer ?
#
loop_
_entity_poly.entity_id
_entity_poly.type
_entity_poly.pdbx_seq_one_letter_code
_entity_poly.pdbx_strand_id
1 'polypeptide(L)'
;MSKPVLGLLLGAVLGAIDGLTALFSAPETTPAIAGIVIGSTVKGLLAGIIIGFVARKYQSMKIGIIVGLVVGFALAFLVAAMPNEQGGHYWVEILIPGTLVGLILGFLTQRYGKLPSQATR
;
A
#
# COMPACT_ATOMS: atom_id res chain seq x y z
N MET A 1 0.94 19.40 0.56
CA MET A 1 0.76 18.36 1.58
C MET A 1 2.11 17.76 1.93
N SER A 2 2.38 17.48 3.21
CA SER A 2 3.63 16.84 3.61
C SER A 2 3.68 15.40 3.09
N LYS A 3 4.89 14.88 2.83
CA LYS A 3 5.08 13.50 2.35
C LYS A 3 4.40 12.42 3.21
N PRO A 4 4.47 12.45 4.55
CA PRO A 4 3.77 11.46 5.38
C PRO A 4 2.24 11.52 5.25
N VAL A 5 1.65 12.72 5.20
CA VAL A 5 0.20 12.88 5.05
C VAL A 5 -0.26 12.44 3.66
N LEU A 6 0.51 12.78 2.62
CA LEU A 6 0.25 12.29 1.27
C LEU A 6 0.33 10.77 1.19
N GLY A 7 1.38 10.18 1.75
CA GLY A 7 1.54 8.73 1.81
C GLY A 7 0.38 8.05 2.52
N LEU A 8 -0.08 8.58 3.66
CA LEU A 8 -1.23 8.05 4.38
C LEU A 8 -2.51 8.08 3.53
N LEU A 9 -2.84 9.22 2.92
CA LEU A 9 -4.07 9.37 2.12
C LEU A 9 -4.04 8.49 0.86
N LEU A 10 -2.93 8.50 0.14
CA LEU A 10 -2.75 7.63 -1.02
C LEU A 10 -2.78 6.15 -0.61
N GLY A 11 -2.17 5.81 0.52
CA GLY A 11 -2.18 4.45 1.07
C GLY A 11 -3.60 3.98 1.40
N ALA A 12 -4.43 4.82 2.00
CA ALA A 12 -5.83 4.51 2.28
C ALA A 12 -6.61 4.22 1.00
N VAL A 13 -6.52 5.11 0.02
CA VAL A 13 -7.27 5.03 -1.24
C VAL A 13 -6.80 3.84 -2.07
N LEU A 14 -5.48 3.71 -2.27
CA LEU A 14 -4.92 2.61 -3.06
C LEU A 14 -5.11 1.26 -2.36
N GLY A 15 -5.06 1.21 -1.02
CA GLY A 15 -5.34 0.00 -0.26
C GLY A 15 -6.80 -0.44 -0.33
N ALA A 16 -7.75 0.49 -0.35
CA ALA A 16 -9.15 0.17 -0.58
C ALA A 16 -9.38 -0.38 -2.00
N ILE A 17 -8.76 0.24 -3.01
CA ILE A 17 -8.80 -0.23 -4.41
C ILE A 17 -8.17 -1.62 -4.53
N ASP A 18 -7.05 -1.86 -3.86
CA ASP A 18 -6.39 -3.18 -3.78
C ASP A 18 -7.35 -4.24 -3.27
N GLY A 19 -8.03 -3.98 -2.14
CA GLY A 19 -9.02 -4.92 -1.60
C GLY A 19 -10.20 -5.15 -2.54
N LEU A 20 -10.64 -4.13 -3.28
CA LEU A 20 -11.70 -4.28 -4.29
C LEU A 20 -11.25 -5.12 -5.49
N THR A 21 -9.95 -5.21 -5.79
CA THR A 21 -9.46 -6.09 -6.86
C THR A 21 -9.69 -7.57 -6.60
N ALA A 22 -9.95 -7.95 -5.34
CA ALA A 22 -10.35 -9.31 -4.97
C ALA A 22 -11.68 -9.73 -5.61
N LEU A 23 -12.59 -8.79 -5.91
CA LEU A 23 -13.84 -9.09 -6.63
C LEU A 23 -13.60 -9.65 -8.04
N PHE A 24 -12.47 -9.27 -8.65
CA PHE A 24 -12.09 -9.73 -9.99
C PHE A 24 -11.14 -10.93 -9.94
N SER A 25 -10.26 -10.98 -8.93
CA SER A 25 -9.20 -11.98 -8.85
C SER A 25 -9.60 -13.24 -8.07
N ALA A 26 -10.51 -13.10 -7.10
CA ALA A 26 -11.04 -14.20 -6.28
C ALA A 26 -12.54 -13.97 -5.98
N PRO A 27 -13.44 -14.09 -6.99
CA PRO A 27 -14.86 -13.79 -6.84
C PRO A 27 -15.57 -14.60 -5.75
N GLU A 28 -15.06 -15.78 -5.41
CA GLU A 28 -15.53 -16.62 -4.33
C GLU A 28 -15.44 -15.96 -2.95
N THR A 29 -14.59 -14.94 -2.80
CA THR A 29 -14.41 -14.18 -1.55
C THR A 29 -15.40 -13.02 -1.39
N THR A 30 -16.35 -12.84 -2.33
CA THR A 30 -17.37 -11.79 -2.29
C THR A 30 -18.13 -11.68 -0.96
N PRO A 31 -18.52 -12.78 -0.28
CA PRO A 31 -19.19 -12.68 1.02
C PRO A 31 -18.33 -12.02 2.11
N ALA A 32 -17.00 -12.11 1.99
CA ALA A 32 -16.02 -11.55 2.91
C ALA A 32 -15.37 -10.24 2.39
N ILE A 33 -15.87 -9.66 1.28
CA ILE A 33 -15.21 -8.54 0.61
C ILE A 33 -15.02 -7.32 1.51
N ALA A 34 -15.98 -7.05 2.40
CA ALA A 34 -15.88 -5.94 3.35
C ALA A 34 -14.64 -6.10 4.26
N GLY A 35 -14.39 -7.31 4.75
CA GLY A 35 -13.20 -7.63 5.54
C GLY A 35 -11.90 -7.49 4.74
N ILE A 36 -11.90 -7.94 3.48
CA ILE A 36 -10.75 -7.82 2.57
C ILE A 36 -10.41 -6.36 2.27
N VAL A 37 -11.42 -5.54 2.01
CA VAL A 37 -11.25 -4.10 1.76
C VAL A 37 -10.73 -3.39 3.01
N ILE A 38 -11.27 -3.71 4.20
CA ILE A 38 -10.78 -3.16 5.46
C ILE A 38 -9.31 -3.56 5.69
N GLY A 39 -8.98 -4.85 5.55
CA GLY A 39 -7.62 -5.37 5.72
C GLY A 39 -6.64 -4.72 4.74
N SER A 40 -7.03 -4.59 3.48
CA SER A 40 -6.20 -3.96 2.44
C SER A 40 -6.06 -2.45 2.63
N THR A 41 -7.07 -1.78 3.19
CA THR A 41 -6.98 -0.37 3.58
C THR A 41 -6.00 -0.18 4.73
N VAL A 42 -6.05 -1.02 5.78
CA VAL A 42 -5.10 -0.98 6.90
C VAL A 42 -3.67 -1.22 6.41
N LYS A 43 -3.49 -2.24 5.57
CA LYS A 43 -2.22 -2.53 4.89
C LYS A 43 -1.70 -1.31 4.12
N GLY A 44 -2.57 -0.68 3.33
CA GLY A 44 -2.25 0.51 2.55
C GLY A 44 -1.88 1.72 3.40
N LEU A 45 -2.58 1.94 4.53
CA LEU A 45 -2.25 2.97 5.51
C LEU A 45 -0.86 2.75 6.11
N LEU A 46 -0.55 1.52 6.55
CA LEU A 46 0.76 1.16 7.09
C LEU A 46 1.87 1.39 6.05
N ALA A 47 1.67 0.92 4.82
CA ALA A 47 2.59 1.17 3.72
C ALA A 47 2.80 2.68 3.48
N GLY A 48 1.71 3.44 3.45
CA GLY A 48 1.70 4.88 3.22
C GLY A 48 2.45 5.68 4.28
N ILE A 49 2.30 5.30 5.55
CA ILE A 49 3.06 5.90 6.65
C ILE A 49 4.56 5.63 6.47
N ILE A 50 4.95 4.37 6.29
CA ILE A 50 6.36 3.96 6.16
C ILE A 50 7.00 4.67 4.96
N ILE A 51 6.37 4.58 3.79
CA ILE A 51 6.84 5.21 2.55
C ILE A 51 6.89 6.73 2.70
N GLY A 52 5.88 7.35 3.32
CA GLY A 52 5.81 8.79 3.53
C GLY A 52 6.92 9.33 4.44
N PHE A 53 7.27 8.62 5.50
CA PHE A 53 8.40 8.97 6.35
C PHE A 53 9.75 8.78 5.65
N VAL A 54 9.93 7.66 4.95
CA VAL A 54 11.14 7.40 4.17
C VAL A 54 11.29 8.45 3.07
N ALA A 55 10.21 8.83 2.39
CA ALA A 55 10.22 9.84 1.36
C ALA A 55 10.53 11.25 1.92
N ARG A 56 10.14 11.53 3.18
CA ARG A 56 10.57 12.74 3.88
C ARG A 56 12.07 12.75 4.15
N LYS A 57 12.64 11.62 4.58
CA LYS A 57 14.07 11.50 4.90
C LYS A 57 14.94 11.47 3.64
N TYR A 58 14.53 10.74 2.62
CA TYR A 58 15.29 10.53 1.39
C TYR A 58 14.53 11.14 0.20
N GLN A 59 15.07 12.22 -0.35
CA GLN A 59 14.49 12.98 -1.46
C GLN A 59 14.87 12.39 -2.83
N SER A 60 14.83 11.07 -2.98
CA SER A 60 15.22 10.37 -4.21
C SER A 60 14.07 9.51 -4.74
N MET A 61 13.74 9.71 -6.02
CA MET A 61 12.70 8.94 -6.70
C MET A 61 13.01 7.43 -6.68
N LYS A 62 14.26 7.07 -7.00
CA LYS A 62 14.70 5.66 -7.04
C LYS A 62 14.50 4.99 -5.68
N ILE A 63 14.89 5.68 -4.60
CA ILE A 63 14.74 5.16 -3.23
C ILE A 63 13.26 4.99 -2.88
N GLY A 64 12.40 5.95 -3.22
CA GLY A 64 10.96 5.83 -2.94
C GLY A 64 10.29 4.68 -3.69
N ILE A 65 10.66 4.44 -4.94
CA ILE A 65 10.14 3.31 -5.73
C ILE A 65 10.59 1.97 -5.12
N ILE A 66 11.88 1.83 -4.80
CA ILE A 66 12.43 0.60 -4.21
C ILE A 66 11.79 0.33 -2.85
N VAL A 67 11.67 1.35 -2.00
CA VAL A 67 11.03 1.22 -0.68
C VAL A 67 9.55 0.88 -0.84
N GLY A 68 8.86 1.53 -1.78
CA GLY A 68 7.47 1.22 -2.09
C GLY A 68 7.27 -0.23 -2.51
N LEU A 69 8.12 -0.73 -3.40
CA LEU A 69 8.15 -2.13 -3.81
C LEU A 69 8.38 -3.09 -2.64
N VAL A 70 9.43 -2.84 -1.84
CA VAL A 70 9.78 -3.73 -0.71
C VAL A 70 8.69 -3.73 0.35
N VAL A 71 8.15 -2.57 0.71
CA VAL A 71 7.10 -2.46 1.73
C VAL A 71 5.78 -3.04 1.23
N GLY A 72 5.38 -2.74 0.00
CA GLY A 72 4.18 -3.31 -0.62
C GLY A 72 4.25 -4.83 -0.72
N PHE A 73 5.38 -5.35 -1.21
CA PHE A 73 5.63 -6.78 -1.30
C PHE A 73 5.64 -7.45 0.08
N ALA A 74 6.38 -6.90 1.05
CA ALA A 74 6.49 -7.50 2.38
C ALA A 74 5.13 -7.59 3.07
N LEU A 75 4.34 -6.51 3.01
CA LEU A 75 3.01 -6.50 3.61
C LEU A 75 2.02 -7.40 2.86
N ALA A 76 2.07 -7.43 1.52
CA ALA A 76 1.23 -8.32 0.73
C ALA A 76 1.60 -9.79 0.94
N PHE A 77 2.89 -10.11 1.09
CA PHE A 77 3.38 -11.45 1.41
C PHE A 77 2.86 -11.94 2.76
N LEU A 78 2.88 -11.09 3.79
CA LEU A 78 2.34 -11.44 5.11
C LEU A 78 0.84 -11.76 5.05
N VAL A 79 0.07 -11.06 4.22
CA VAL A 79 -1.36 -11.32 4.03
C VAL A 79 -1.57 -12.57 3.18
N ALA A 80 -0.82 -12.75 2.11
CA ALA A 80 -0.91 -13.95 1.24
C ALA A 80 -0.54 -15.24 1.98
N ALA A 81 0.35 -15.17 2.96
CA ALA A 81 0.73 -16.28 3.83
C ALA A 81 -0.36 -16.64 4.86
N MET A 82 -1.39 -15.81 5.06
CA MET A 82 -2.54 -16.18 5.88
C MET A 82 -3.41 -17.18 5.12
N PRO A 83 -3.86 -18.26 5.77
CA PRO A 83 -4.73 -19.26 5.13
C PRO A 83 -6.12 -18.67 4.90
N ASN A 84 -6.69 -18.96 3.73
CA ASN A 84 -8.09 -18.68 3.43
C ASN A 84 -9.01 -19.65 4.18
N GLU A 85 -10.32 -19.41 4.12
CA GLU A 85 -11.35 -20.29 4.73
C GLU A 85 -11.29 -21.75 4.23
N GLN A 86 -10.68 -21.99 3.07
CA GLN A 86 -10.50 -23.32 2.47
C GLN A 86 -9.10 -23.92 2.75
N GLY A 87 -8.27 -23.25 3.55
CA GLY A 87 -6.89 -23.68 3.85
C GLY A 87 -5.86 -23.41 2.74
N GLY A 88 -6.28 -22.81 1.61
CA GLY A 88 -5.40 -22.36 0.53
C GLY A 88 -4.82 -20.96 0.74
N HIS A 89 -3.98 -20.51 -0.18
CA HIS A 89 -3.32 -19.21 -0.14
C HIS A 89 -3.45 -18.48 -1.49
N TYR A 90 -3.93 -17.24 -1.46
CA TYR A 90 -4.00 -16.37 -2.65
C TYR A 90 -2.65 -15.66 -2.88
N TRP A 91 -1.65 -16.45 -3.29
CA TRP A 91 -0.30 -15.92 -3.49
C TRP A 91 -0.25 -14.86 -4.58
N VAL A 92 -0.78 -15.15 -5.76
CA VAL A 92 -0.60 -14.27 -6.92
C VAL A 92 -1.57 -13.09 -6.86
N GLU A 93 -2.80 -13.37 -6.46
CA GLU A 93 -3.93 -12.44 -6.43
C GLU A 93 -3.74 -11.36 -5.37
N ILE A 94 -3.00 -11.64 -4.28
CA ILE A 94 -2.71 -10.64 -3.23
C ILE A 94 -1.33 -10.00 -3.45
N LEU A 95 -0.32 -10.79 -3.83
CA LEU A 95 1.06 -10.31 -3.89
C LEU A 95 1.27 -9.34 -5.05
N ILE A 96 0.74 -9.62 -6.24
CA ILE A 96 0.93 -8.76 -7.42
C ILE A 96 0.26 -7.40 -7.21
N PRO A 97 -1.06 -7.32 -6.93
CA PRO A 97 -1.74 -6.03 -6.74
C PRO A 97 -1.15 -5.24 -5.58
N GLY A 98 -0.88 -5.90 -4.44
CA GLY A 98 -0.30 -5.24 -3.26
C GLY A 98 1.11 -4.69 -3.50
N THR A 99 1.95 -5.40 -4.26
CA THR A 99 3.29 -4.92 -4.63
C THR A 99 3.21 -3.73 -5.58
N LEU A 100 2.30 -3.79 -6.56
CA LEU A 100 2.07 -2.70 -7.52
C LEU A 100 1.55 -1.44 -6.81
N VAL A 101 0.63 -1.59 -5.87
CA VAL A 101 0.14 -0.51 -5.01
C VAL A 101 1.28 0.12 -4.24
N GLY A 102 2.17 -0.67 -3.64
CA GLY A 102 3.37 -0.18 -2.97
C GLY A 102 4.29 0.64 -3.90
N LEU A 103 4.53 0.15 -5.12
CA LEU A 103 5.32 0.87 -6.13
C LEU A 103 4.68 2.22 -6.48
N ILE A 104 3.38 2.23 -6.81
CA ILE A 104 2.65 3.45 -7.19
C ILE A 104 2.66 4.43 -6.03
N LEU A 105 2.40 3.96 -4.81
CA LEU A 105 2.43 4.76 -3.60
C LEU A 105 3.81 5.39 -3.35
N GLY A 106 4.88 4.63 -3.54
CA GLY A 106 6.27 5.09 -3.48
C GLY A 106 6.57 6.20 -4.50
N PHE A 107 6.18 5.99 -5.75
CA PHE A 107 6.35 6.98 -6.82
C PHE A 107 5.56 8.26 -6.54
N LEU A 108 4.25 8.15 -6.27
CA LEU A 108 3.37 9.30 -6.08
C LEU A 108 3.78 10.13 -4.85
N THR A 109 4.17 9.46 -3.75
CA THR A 109 4.60 10.13 -2.53
C THR A 109 5.90 10.92 -2.74
N GLN A 110 6.84 10.38 -3.54
CA GLN A 110 8.05 11.12 -3.92
C GLN A 110 7.78 12.24 -4.92
N ARG A 111 6.93 11.99 -5.92
CA ARG A 111 6.68 12.93 -7.03
C ARG A 111 5.90 14.17 -6.58
N TYR A 112 4.89 13.97 -5.75
CA TYR A 112 3.91 15.00 -5.40
C TYR A 112 4.01 15.48 -3.95
N GLY A 113 4.71 14.73 -3.08
CA GLY A 113 4.83 15.10 -1.68
C GLY A 113 5.85 16.21 -1.49
N LYS A 114 5.42 17.31 -0.84
CA LYS A 114 6.28 18.46 -0.55
C LYS A 114 6.94 18.28 0.82
N LEU A 115 8.14 18.82 0.98
CA LEU A 115 8.69 19.03 2.33
C LEU A 115 7.78 20.01 3.09
N PRO A 116 7.58 19.84 4.40
CA PRO A 116 6.91 20.86 5.20
C PRO A 116 7.62 22.19 4.97
N SER A 117 6.87 23.23 4.59
CA SER A 117 7.41 24.59 4.61
C SER A 117 7.87 24.82 6.05
N GLN A 118 9.17 25.04 6.27
CA GLN A 118 9.61 25.52 7.56
C GLN A 118 8.88 26.84 7.76
N ALA A 119 7.99 26.90 8.75
CA ALA A 119 7.47 28.17 9.21
C ALA A 119 8.69 28.91 9.75
N THR A 120 9.16 29.91 9.00
CA THR A 120 10.23 30.81 9.42
C THR A 120 9.84 31.34 10.79
N ARG A 121 10.59 30.94 11.82
CA ARG A 121 10.50 31.53 13.16
C ARG A 121 11.28 32.82 13.19
#